data_AF-A0A154IHA7-F1
#
_entry.id   AF-A0A154IHA7-F1
#
_cell.length_a   1.000
_cell.length_b   1.000
_cell.length_c   1.000
_cell.angle_alpha   90.00
_cell.angle_beta   90.00
_cell.angle_gamma   90.00
#
_symmetry.space_group_name_H-M   'P 1'
#
loop_
_entity.id
_entity.type
_entity.pdbx_description
1 polymer ?
#
loop_
_entity_poly.entity_id
_entity_poly.type
_entity_poly.pdbx_seq_one_letter_code
_entity_poly.pdbx_strand_id
1 'polypeptide(L)'
;MSGTLVLVRHGQSDWNLKNLFTGWKDPDLTELGVQEANAGGAALAEYGIKFDVAYTSVLVRAQHTLKLILDKVGQPDLLTIRDQALNERDYGDLSGLNKDDARAKWGEEQVHIWRRSYDVPPPGGESLRDTGARVWPYYLTEILPRVLRGEKVLVAAHGNSLRSLVMVLDKLSREGVLALNLATGVPMVYKLKADSTVASKEVLGDMSGAH
;
A
#
# COMPACT_ATOMS: atom_id res chain seq x y z
N MET A 1 -1.90 -23.10 -12.29
CA MET A 1 -2.67 -21.95 -12.82
C MET A 1 -1.89 -20.68 -12.53
N SER A 2 -1.94 -19.67 -13.40
CA SER A 2 -1.35 -18.36 -13.15
C SER A 2 -2.40 -17.45 -12.47
N GLY A 3 -2.00 -16.78 -11.41
CA GLY A 3 -2.85 -15.87 -10.66
C GLY A 3 -2.56 -14.40 -10.97
N THR A 4 -3.51 -13.51 -10.68
CA THR A 4 -3.27 -12.06 -10.79
C THR A 4 -3.42 -11.39 -9.44
N LEU A 5 -2.41 -10.63 -9.03
CA LEU A 5 -2.44 -9.79 -7.84
C LEU A 5 -2.33 -8.34 -8.28
N VAL A 6 -3.25 -7.48 -7.85
CA VAL A 6 -3.19 -6.04 -8.11
C VAL A 6 -2.99 -5.32 -6.79
N LEU A 7 -1.97 -4.48 -6.71
CA LEU A 7 -1.65 -3.67 -5.54
C LEU A 7 -1.91 -2.20 -5.86
N VAL A 8 -2.61 -1.49 -4.99
CA VAL A 8 -2.87 -0.05 -5.13
C VAL A 8 -2.64 0.66 -3.80
N ARG A 9 -1.78 1.68 -3.77
CA ARG A 9 -1.65 2.57 -2.61
C ARG A 9 -2.86 3.49 -2.56
N HIS A 10 -3.39 3.74 -1.36
CA HIS A 10 -4.47 4.70 -1.17
C HIS A 10 -4.14 6.08 -1.78
N GLY A 11 -5.15 6.86 -2.15
CA GLY A 11 -4.98 8.24 -2.60
C GLY A 11 -4.46 9.16 -1.48
N GLN A 12 -4.04 10.38 -1.80
CA GLN A 12 -3.59 11.37 -0.84
C GLN A 12 -4.59 11.56 0.31
N SER A 13 -4.11 11.50 1.56
CA SER A 13 -4.91 11.80 2.76
C SER A 13 -4.67 13.20 3.29
N ASP A 14 -5.60 13.73 4.09
CA ASP A 14 -5.50 15.06 4.71
C ASP A 14 -4.17 15.29 5.44
N TRP A 15 -3.66 14.24 6.11
CA TRP A 15 -2.42 14.34 6.87
C TRP A 15 -1.18 14.20 5.98
N ASN A 16 -1.30 13.55 4.83
CA ASN A 16 -0.22 13.60 3.83
C ASN A 16 -0.07 15.04 3.31
N LEU A 17 -1.20 15.70 3.01
CA LEU A 17 -1.22 17.10 2.58
C LEU A 17 -0.65 18.04 3.65
N LYS A 18 -1.01 17.83 4.93
CA LYS A 18 -0.51 18.63 6.07
C LYS A 18 0.92 18.28 6.52
N ASN A 19 1.62 17.41 5.78
CA ASN A 19 2.96 16.93 6.10
C ASN A 19 3.09 16.34 7.53
N LEU A 20 2.06 15.64 8.00
CA LEU A 20 2.05 14.99 9.32
C LEU A 20 2.50 13.52 9.20
N PHE A 21 3.03 12.97 10.30
CA PHE A 21 3.15 11.52 10.45
C PHE A 21 1.79 10.90 10.74
N THR A 22 1.29 10.07 9.82
CA THR A 22 -0.06 9.48 9.95
C THR A 22 -0.05 8.17 10.73
N GLY A 23 0.63 7.16 10.19
CA GLY A 23 0.64 5.81 10.76
C GLY A 23 -0.76 5.24 10.88
N TRP A 24 -1.12 4.78 12.07
CA TRP A 24 -2.43 4.18 12.35
C TRP A 24 -3.50 5.21 12.71
N LYS A 25 -3.18 6.51 12.71
CA LYS A 25 -4.21 7.54 12.70
C LYS A 25 -5.03 7.43 11.42
N ASP A 26 -6.29 7.83 11.50
CA ASP A 26 -7.28 7.51 10.48
C ASP A 26 -7.88 8.74 9.79
N PRO A 27 -7.05 9.62 9.17
CA PRO A 27 -7.56 10.68 8.33
C PRO A 27 -8.11 10.11 7.03
N ASP A 28 -9.09 10.81 6.48
CA ASP A 28 -9.70 10.47 5.20
C ASP A 28 -8.88 11.02 4.01
N LEU A 29 -9.36 10.72 2.80
CA LEU A 29 -8.83 11.20 1.53
C LEU A 29 -9.11 12.69 1.33
N THR A 30 -8.17 13.39 0.69
CA THR A 30 -8.41 14.72 0.13
C THR A 30 -9.21 14.60 -1.18
N GLU A 31 -9.65 15.74 -1.72
CA GLU A 31 -10.23 15.78 -3.08
C GLU A 31 -9.26 15.21 -4.13
N LEU A 32 -7.96 15.51 -4.00
CA LEU A 32 -6.93 14.93 -4.86
C LEU A 32 -6.84 13.42 -4.67
N GLY A 33 -6.88 12.92 -3.42
CA GLY A 33 -6.88 11.48 -3.15
C GLY A 33 -8.07 10.75 -3.75
N VAL A 34 -9.24 11.39 -3.78
CA VAL A 34 -10.43 10.87 -4.47
C VAL A 34 -10.20 10.84 -5.98
N GLN A 35 -9.60 11.87 -6.57
CA GLN A 35 -9.27 11.89 -8.00
C GLN A 35 -8.28 10.80 -8.38
N GLU A 36 -7.22 10.61 -7.59
CA GLU A 36 -6.22 9.55 -7.77
C GLU A 36 -6.84 8.16 -7.70
N ALA A 37 -7.71 7.89 -6.72
CA ALA A 37 -8.43 6.62 -6.60
C ALA A 37 -9.33 6.36 -7.81
N ASN A 38 -10.04 7.38 -8.28
CA ASN A 38 -10.87 7.28 -9.49
C ASN A 38 -10.03 7.04 -10.75
N ALA A 39 -8.87 7.68 -10.87
CA ALA A 39 -7.95 7.47 -12.00
C ALA A 39 -7.41 6.04 -12.00
N GLY A 40 -6.99 5.51 -10.85
CA GLY A 40 -6.57 4.11 -10.72
C GLY A 40 -7.68 3.13 -11.06
N GLY A 41 -8.91 3.41 -10.62
CA GLY A 41 -10.09 2.63 -10.98
C GLY A 41 -10.39 2.65 -12.48
N ALA A 42 -10.28 3.82 -13.12
CA ALA A 42 -10.47 3.97 -14.56
C ALA A 42 -9.39 3.19 -15.35
N ALA A 43 -8.13 3.27 -14.92
CA ALA A 43 -7.03 2.52 -15.55
C ALA A 43 -7.25 1.00 -15.45
N LEU A 44 -7.75 0.48 -14.32
CA LEU A 44 -8.11 -0.93 -14.18
C LEU A 44 -9.31 -1.32 -15.03
N ALA A 45 -10.31 -0.44 -15.16
CA ALA A 45 -11.46 -0.67 -16.03
C ALA A 45 -11.05 -0.74 -17.51
N GLU A 46 -10.18 0.17 -17.97
CA GLU A 46 -9.62 0.17 -19.33
C GLU A 46 -8.75 -1.05 -19.59
N TYR A 47 -7.97 -1.49 -18.59
CA TYR A 47 -7.22 -2.75 -18.64
C TYR A 47 -8.14 -3.99 -18.76
N GLY A 48 -9.44 -3.85 -18.50
CA GLY A 48 -10.43 -4.92 -18.67
C GLY A 48 -10.36 -6.02 -17.62
N ILE A 49 -9.78 -5.75 -16.44
CA ILE A 49 -9.72 -6.71 -15.35
C ILE A 49 -10.99 -6.67 -14.47
N LYS A 50 -11.41 -7.86 -14.04
CA LYS A 50 -12.43 -8.05 -13.00
C LYS A 50 -11.81 -8.87 -11.88
N PHE A 51 -12.22 -8.60 -10.65
CA PHE A 51 -11.67 -9.21 -9.45
C PHE A 51 -12.64 -10.22 -8.84
N ASP A 52 -12.09 -11.24 -8.18
CA ASP A 52 -12.86 -12.25 -7.46
C ASP A 52 -12.98 -11.91 -5.98
N VAL A 53 -12.02 -11.13 -5.45
CA VAL A 53 -12.00 -10.64 -4.07
C VAL A 53 -11.13 -9.39 -3.96
N ALA A 54 -11.45 -8.54 -3.00
CA ALA A 54 -10.61 -7.42 -2.60
C ALA A 54 -10.19 -7.49 -1.13
N TYR A 55 -9.00 -6.95 -0.86
CA TYR A 55 -8.44 -6.80 0.47
C TYR A 55 -8.11 -5.33 0.74
N THR A 56 -8.31 -4.90 1.97
CA THR A 56 -7.89 -3.58 2.43
C THR A 56 -7.54 -3.60 3.92
N SER A 57 -6.97 -2.50 4.38
CA SER A 57 -6.66 -2.28 5.80
C SER A 57 -7.91 -1.91 6.62
N VAL A 58 -7.77 -1.77 7.93
CA VAL A 58 -8.85 -1.23 8.78
C VAL A 58 -8.96 0.30 8.74
N LEU A 59 -8.08 1.00 8.01
CA LEU A 59 -8.03 2.47 7.92
C LEU A 59 -8.88 3.02 6.76
N VAL A 60 -9.67 4.06 7.01
CA VAL A 60 -10.71 4.57 6.10
C VAL A 60 -10.16 5.02 4.75
N ARG A 61 -9.01 5.69 4.71
CA ARG A 61 -8.40 6.16 3.45
C ARG A 61 -8.15 5.03 2.43
N ALA A 62 -7.77 3.85 2.91
CA ALA A 62 -7.58 2.69 2.04
C ALA A 62 -8.91 2.05 1.64
N GLN A 63 -9.88 2.02 2.55
CA GLN A 63 -11.23 1.51 2.29
C GLN A 63 -11.99 2.37 1.28
N HIS A 64 -11.91 3.70 1.41
CA HIS A 64 -12.52 4.64 0.48
C HIS A 64 -11.83 4.60 -0.89
N THR A 65 -10.50 4.48 -0.93
CA THR A 65 -9.78 4.26 -2.19
C THR A 65 -10.28 2.98 -2.87
N LEU A 66 -10.38 1.87 -2.12
CA LEU A 66 -10.87 0.60 -2.66
C LEU A 66 -12.28 0.74 -3.23
N LYS A 67 -13.18 1.38 -2.47
CA LYS A 67 -14.57 1.58 -2.89
C LYS A 67 -14.65 2.34 -4.22
N LEU A 68 -13.94 3.46 -4.34
CA LEU A 68 -13.90 4.25 -5.57
C LEU A 68 -13.35 3.45 -6.76
N ILE A 69 -12.32 2.63 -6.54
CA ILE A 69 -11.77 1.74 -7.56
C ILE A 69 -12.82 0.70 -7.99
N LEU A 70 -13.48 0.04 -7.04
CA LEU A 70 -14.49 -0.97 -7.32
C LEU A 70 -15.71 -0.38 -8.05
N ASP A 71 -16.14 0.82 -7.69
CA ASP A 71 -17.19 1.55 -8.39
C ASP A 71 -16.82 1.77 -9.87
N LYS A 72 -15.58 2.22 -10.14
CA LYS A 72 -15.08 2.44 -11.51
C LYS A 72 -14.91 1.16 -12.31
N VAL A 73 -14.45 0.09 -11.67
CA VAL A 73 -14.33 -1.24 -12.30
C VAL A 73 -15.72 -1.87 -12.48
N GLY A 74 -16.78 -1.34 -11.87
CA GLY A 74 -18.13 -1.88 -11.96
C GLY A 74 -18.33 -3.15 -11.13
N GLN A 75 -17.74 -3.19 -9.93
CA GLN A 75 -17.88 -4.25 -8.94
C GLN A 75 -18.08 -3.69 -7.51
N PRO A 76 -19.05 -2.80 -7.28
CA PRO A 76 -19.23 -2.10 -5.99
C PRO A 76 -19.46 -3.05 -4.80
N ASP A 77 -20.09 -4.21 -5.07
CA ASP A 77 -20.47 -5.19 -4.05
C ASP A 77 -19.48 -6.37 -3.94
N LEU A 78 -18.28 -6.24 -4.51
CA LEU A 78 -17.27 -7.28 -4.43
C LEU A 78 -16.93 -7.61 -2.96
N LEU A 79 -16.81 -8.91 -2.65
CA LEU A 79 -16.36 -9.36 -1.35
C LEU A 79 -15.06 -8.63 -0.98
N THR A 80 -15.14 -7.85 0.09
CA THR A 80 -14.03 -7.03 0.60
C THR A 80 -13.68 -7.49 2.00
N ILE A 81 -12.44 -7.96 2.18
CA ILE A 81 -11.90 -8.42 3.45
C ILE A 81 -11.01 -7.30 4.03
N ARG A 82 -11.26 -6.94 5.28
CA ARG A 82 -10.51 -5.89 6.00
C ARG A 82 -9.66 -6.52 7.07
N ASP A 83 -8.39 -6.17 7.12
CA ASP A 83 -7.49 -6.70 8.15
C ASP A 83 -6.43 -5.69 8.59
N GLN A 84 -6.15 -5.66 9.89
CA GLN A 84 -5.16 -4.77 10.49
C GLN A 84 -3.73 -5.09 10.02
N ALA A 85 -3.44 -6.32 9.62
CA ALA A 85 -2.15 -6.71 9.05
C ALA A 85 -1.78 -5.87 7.83
N LEU A 86 -2.75 -5.30 7.10
CA LEU A 86 -2.54 -4.43 5.96
C LEU A 86 -2.44 -2.94 6.30
N ASN A 87 -2.47 -2.54 7.57
CA ASN A 87 -2.32 -1.13 7.98
C ASN A 87 -0.96 -0.54 7.57
N GLU A 88 -0.89 0.79 7.49
CA GLU A 88 0.37 1.54 7.37
C GLU A 88 1.34 1.19 8.51
N ARG A 89 2.63 1.45 8.33
CA ARG A 89 3.61 1.41 9.43
C ARG A 89 3.17 2.32 10.58
N ASP A 90 3.14 1.80 11.79
CA ASP A 90 2.89 2.63 12.98
C ASP A 90 4.08 3.57 13.22
N TYR A 91 3.79 4.86 13.37
CA TYR A 91 4.82 5.87 13.68
C TYR A 91 4.95 6.13 15.18
N GLY A 92 4.19 5.44 16.03
CA GLY A 92 4.28 5.53 17.48
C GLY A 92 4.12 6.96 17.96
N ASP A 93 5.07 7.42 18.76
CA ASP A 93 5.10 8.76 19.37
C ASP A 93 5.21 9.89 18.34
N LEU A 94 5.61 9.60 17.09
CA LEU A 94 5.67 10.60 16.03
C LEU A 94 4.29 10.90 15.43
N SER A 95 3.30 10.03 15.62
CA SER A 95 1.98 10.14 14.99
C SER A 95 1.29 11.46 15.35
N GLY A 96 0.92 12.25 14.34
CA GLY A 96 0.30 13.57 14.48
C GLY A 96 1.28 14.73 14.51
N LEU A 97 2.58 14.48 14.64
CA LEU A 97 3.59 15.53 14.56
C LEU A 97 3.81 15.96 13.10
N ASN A 98 4.08 17.25 12.91
CA ASN A 98 4.56 17.76 11.63
C ASN A 98 6.00 17.28 11.39
N LYS A 99 6.30 16.84 10.17
CA LYS A 99 7.62 16.30 9.84
C LYS A 99 8.72 17.35 9.89
N ASP A 100 8.43 18.61 9.59
CA ASP A 100 9.40 19.70 9.61
C ASP A 100 9.73 20.06 11.08
N ASP A 101 8.73 20.13 11.95
CA ASP A 101 8.92 20.33 13.39
C ASP A 101 9.72 19.17 14.02
N ALA A 102 9.44 17.93 13.60
CA ALA A 102 10.20 16.78 14.05
C ALA A 102 11.67 16.86 13.63
N ARG A 103 11.95 17.31 12.40
CA ARG A 103 13.35 17.51 11.93
C ARG A 103 14.04 18.62 12.72
N ALA A 104 13.34 19.70 13.05
CA ALA A 104 13.88 20.78 13.87
C ALA A 104 14.20 20.31 15.30
N LYS A 105 13.37 19.42 15.87
CA LYS A 105 13.54 18.92 17.24
C LYS A 105 14.58 17.81 17.39
N TRP A 106 14.58 16.83 16.47
CA TRP A 106 15.41 15.61 16.59
C TRP A 106 16.53 15.51 15.55
N GLY A 107 16.58 16.44 14.60
CA GLY A 107 17.54 16.42 13.51
C GLY A 107 17.03 15.69 12.27
N GLU A 108 17.50 16.12 11.10
CA GLU A 108 17.09 15.57 9.81
C GLU A 108 17.50 14.10 9.65
N GLU A 109 18.73 13.74 10.04
CA GLU A 109 19.23 12.37 9.95
C GLU A 109 18.41 11.40 10.81
N GLN A 110 18.09 11.77 12.06
CA GLN A 110 17.32 10.92 12.96
C GLN A 110 15.90 10.69 12.43
N VAL A 111 15.24 11.75 11.96
CA VAL A 111 13.91 11.64 11.34
C VAL A 111 13.96 10.84 10.04
N HIS A 112 15.04 10.99 9.25
CA HIS A 112 15.25 10.18 8.07
C HIS A 112 15.38 8.69 8.43
N ILE A 113 16.17 8.34 9.44
CA ILE A 113 16.31 6.98 9.95
C ILE A 113 14.95 6.42 10.37
N TRP A 114 14.18 7.13 11.21
CA TRP A 114 12.85 6.65 11.61
C TRP A 114 11.88 6.50 10.43
N ARG A 115 12.02 7.31 9.38
CA ARG A 115 11.16 7.24 8.18
C ARG A 115 11.59 6.19 7.18
N ARG A 116 12.87 5.91 7.06
CA ARG A 116 13.42 5.16 5.93
C ARG A 116 14.30 4.01 6.35
N SER A 117 14.60 3.79 7.63
CA SER A 117 15.34 2.60 8.06
C SER A 117 14.50 1.34 7.85
N TYR A 118 15.20 0.24 7.56
CA TYR A 118 14.59 -1.07 7.45
C TYR A 118 14.17 -1.61 8.82
N ASP A 119 15.04 -1.50 9.83
CA ASP A 119 14.92 -2.18 11.13
C ASP A 119 14.97 -1.26 12.35
N VAL A 120 15.15 0.04 12.15
CA VAL A 120 15.10 1.04 13.25
C VAL A 120 13.73 1.71 13.29
N PRO A 121 12.87 1.39 14.28
CA PRO A 121 11.57 2.03 14.43
C PRO A 121 11.68 3.43 15.06
N PRO A 122 10.67 4.30 14.86
CA PRO A 122 10.46 5.43 15.76
C PRO A 122 10.07 4.95 17.17
N PRO A 123 10.25 5.78 18.22
CA PRO A 123 9.80 5.44 19.57
C PRO A 123 8.33 5.02 19.60
N GLY A 124 8.06 3.85 20.18
CA GLY A 124 6.71 3.30 20.29
C GLY A 124 6.04 2.86 18.97
N GLY A 125 6.77 2.85 17.84
CA GLY A 125 6.23 2.49 16.53
C GLY A 125 6.88 1.26 15.90
N GLU A 126 6.65 1.10 14.59
CA GLU A 126 7.12 -0.02 13.80
C GLU A 126 8.25 0.40 12.86
N SER A 127 9.19 -0.51 12.59
CA SER A 127 10.11 -0.40 11.45
C SER A 127 9.47 -1.00 10.19
N LEU A 128 10.13 -0.88 9.03
CA LEU A 128 9.64 -1.54 7.82
C LEU A 128 9.69 -3.08 7.96
N ARG A 129 10.69 -3.61 8.68
CA ARG A 129 10.78 -5.03 9.03
C ARG A 129 9.60 -5.47 9.88
N ASP A 130 9.21 -4.68 10.88
CA ASP A 130 8.12 -5.03 11.79
C ASP A 130 6.77 -4.98 11.05
N THR A 131 6.59 -3.99 10.17
CA THR A 131 5.45 -3.94 9.23
C THR A 131 5.43 -5.21 8.35
N GLY A 132 6.56 -5.62 7.79
CA GLY A 132 6.69 -6.85 7.02
C GLY A 132 6.35 -8.10 7.83
N ALA A 133 6.76 -8.15 9.10
CA ALA A 133 6.53 -9.29 9.99
C ALA A 133 5.04 -9.58 10.23
N ARG A 134 4.15 -8.58 10.14
CA ARG A 134 2.69 -8.80 10.15
C ARG A 134 2.07 -8.96 8.76
N VAL A 135 2.58 -8.25 7.76
CA VAL A 135 2.04 -8.28 6.39
C VAL A 135 2.31 -9.62 5.70
N TRP A 136 3.52 -10.17 5.82
CA TRP A 136 3.91 -11.38 5.10
C TRP A 136 3.16 -12.63 5.56
N PRO A 137 2.97 -12.92 6.86
CA PRO A 137 2.15 -14.05 7.28
C PRO A 137 0.73 -13.94 6.76
N TYR A 138 0.12 -12.75 6.83
CA TYR A 138 -1.24 -12.53 6.30
C TYR A 138 -1.30 -12.74 4.78
N TYR A 139 -0.31 -12.23 4.04
CA TYR A 139 -0.21 -12.47 2.60
C TYR A 139 -0.09 -13.96 2.28
N LEU A 140 0.77 -14.71 2.97
CA LEU A 140 1.02 -16.13 2.72
C LEU A 140 -0.19 -17.01 3.06
N THR A 141 -0.98 -16.64 4.07
CA THR A 141 -2.08 -17.46 4.60
C THR A 141 -3.43 -17.11 3.98
N GLU A 142 -3.69 -15.83 3.68
CA GLU A 142 -5.00 -15.36 3.23
C GLU A 142 -5.03 -14.93 1.75
N ILE A 143 -3.99 -14.22 1.27
CA ILE A 143 -4.01 -13.59 -0.06
C ILE A 143 -3.40 -14.51 -1.12
N LEU A 144 -2.17 -14.97 -0.94
CA LEU A 144 -1.43 -15.78 -1.90
C LEU A 144 -2.16 -17.08 -2.27
N PRO A 145 -2.78 -17.84 -1.34
CA PRO A 145 -3.50 -19.06 -1.71
C PRO A 145 -4.65 -18.80 -2.68
N ARG A 146 -5.33 -17.65 -2.59
CA ARG A 146 -6.35 -17.22 -3.57
C ARG A 146 -5.75 -16.99 -4.94
N VAL A 147 -4.67 -16.22 -4.99
CA VAL A 147 -3.94 -15.94 -6.24
C VAL A 147 -3.48 -17.25 -6.90
N LEU A 148 -2.92 -18.19 -6.14
CA LEU A 148 -2.46 -19.48 -6.66
C LEU A 148 -3.58 -20.40 -7.15
N ARG A 149 -4.82 -20.22 -6.68
CA ARG A 149 -6.02 -20.87 -7.24
C ARG A 149 -6.49 -20.25 -8.56
N GLY A 150 -5.84 -19.20 -9.04
CA GLY A 150 -6.19 -18.48 -10.26
C GLY A 150 -7.14 -17.32 -10.05
N GLU A 151 -7.48 -16.97 -8.79
CA GLU A 151 -8.28 -15.79 -8.48
C GLU A 151 -7.50 -14.50 -8.84
N LYS A 152 -8.24 -13.48 -9.28
CA LYS A 152 -7.77 -12.11 -9.51
C LYS A 152 -8.04 -11.31 -8.24
N VAL A 153 -6.98 -10.99 -7.50
CA VAL A 153 -7.07 -10.37 -6.18
C VAL A 153 -6.64 -8.91 -6.24
N LEU A 154 -7.47 -8.02 -5.69
CA LEU A 154 -7.14 -6.60 -5.52
C LEU A 154 -6.75 -6.34 -4.06
N VAL A 155 -5.66 -5.60 -3.83
CA VAL A 155 -5.23 -5.13 -2.51
C VAL A 155 -5.05 -3.62 -2.54
N ALA A 156 -5.93 -2.90 -1.85
CA ALA A 156 -5.82 -1.46 -1.65
C ALA A 156 -5.35 -1.15 -0.24
N ALA A 157 -4.12 -0.66 -0.08
CA ALA A 157 -3.47 -0.50 1.22
C ALA A 157 -2.53 0.72 1.26
N HIS A 158 -1.46 0.67 2.04
CA HIS A 158 -0.62 1.81 2.37
C HIS A 158 0.81 1.67 1.83
N GLY A 159 1.57 2.77 1.93
CA GLY A 159 2.92 2.82 1.39
C GLY A 159 3.82 1.72 1.95
N ASN A 160 3.98 1.61 3.27
CA ASN A 160 4.95 0.66 3.83
C ASN A 160 4.46 -0.79 3.82
N SER A 161 3.15 -1.02 3.99
CA SER A 161 2.57 -2.37 3.86
C SER A 161 2.72 -2.92 2.44
N LEU A 162 2.55 -2.06 1.42
CA LEU A 162 2.75 -2.48 0.03
C LEU A 162 4.25 -2.57 -0.31
N ARG A 163 5.10 -1.68 0.21
CA ARG A 163 6.55 -1.80 0.02
C ARG A 163 7.10 -3.11 0.60
N SER A 164 6.62 -3.56 1.76
CA SER A 164 7.04 -4.86 2.30
C SER A 164 6.60 -6.02 1.40
N LEU A 165 5.44 -5.96 0.75
CA LEU A 165 5.04 -6.96 -0.24
C LEU A 165 5.87 -6.89 -1.52
N VAL A 166 6.04 -5.69 -2.07
CA VAL A 166 6.84 -5.46 -3.28
C VAL A 166 8.29 -5.89 -3.07
N MET A 167 8.85 -5.72 -1.87
CA MET A 167 10.18 -6.25 -1.53
C MET A 167 10.29 -7.76 -1.81
N VAL A 168 9.27 -8.54 -1.44
CA VAL A 168 9.26 -10.00 -1.65
C VAL A 168 8.97 -10.34 -3.11
N LEU A 169 7.98 -9.67 -3.72
CA LEU A 169 7.56 -9.93 -5.10
C LEU A 169 8.67 -9.60 -6.11
N ASP A 170 9.31 -8.43 -5.95
CA ASP A 170 10.36 -7.93 -6.83
C ASP A 170 11.77 -8.38 -6.38
N LYS A 171 11.87 -9.17 -5.30
CA LYS A 171 13.13 -9.67 -4.71
C LYS A 171 14.13 -8.55 -4.40
N LEU A 172 13.64 -7.44 -3.85
CA LEU A 172 14.47 -6.28 -3.53
C LEU A 172 15.36 -6.56 -2.31
N SER A 173 16.59 -6.04 -2.36
CA SER A 173 17.43 -5.93 -1.16
C SER A 173 16.83 -4.93 -0.17
N ARG A 174 17.43 -4.83 1.03
CA ARG A 174 17.05 -3.81 2.01
C ARG A 174 17.19 -2.42 1.39
N GLU A 175 18.33 -2.12 0.79
CA GLU A 175 18.62 -0.84 0.14
C GLU A 175 17.63 -0.56 -1.00
N GLY A 176 17.31 -1.57 -1.81
CA GLY A 176 16.37 -1.47 -2.92
C GLY A 176 14.96 -1.11 -2.45
N VAL A 177 14.45 -1.75 -1.39
CA VAL A 177 13.12 -1.38 -0.86
C VAL A 177 13.13 0.01 -0.25
N LEU A 178 14.24 0.47 0.36
CA LEU A 178 14.33 1.81 0.95
C LEU A 178 14.23 2.94 -0.09
N ALA A 179 14.75 2.70 -1.29
CA ALA A 179 14.65 3.60 -2.44
C ALA A 179 13.28 3.57 -3.15
N LEU A 180 12.50 2.51 -2.96
CA LEU A 180 11.17 2.36 -3.58
C LEU A 180 10.17 3.39 -3.02
N ASN A 181 9.58 4.19 -3.90
CA ASN A 181 8.40 5.01 -3.62
C ASN A 181 7.23 4.52 -4.47
N LEU A 182 6.06 4.37 -3.86
CA LEU A 182 4.84 3.95 -4.54
C LEU A 182 3.94 5.18 -4.75
N ALA A 183 3.56 5.48 -5.98
CA ALA A 183 2.62 6.56 -6.26
C ALA A 183 1.24 6.24 -5.67
N THR A 184 0.51 7.27 -5.26
CA THR A 184 -0.85 7.20 -4.73
C THR A 184 -1.84 6.90 -5.87
N GLY A 185 -2.77 5.98 -5.65
CA GLY A 185 -3.80 5.62 -6.62
C GLY A 185 -3.32 4.87 -7.87
N VAL A 186 -2.02 4.62 -8.06
CA VAL A 186 -1.48 3.95 -9.26
C VAL A 186 -1.49 2.42 -9.09
N PRO A 187 -2.22 1.66 -9.93
CA PRO A 187 -2.26 0.21 -9.83
C PRO A 187 -1.00 -0.49 -10.34
N MET A 188 -0.53 -1.48 -9.60
CA MET A 188 0.53 -2.41 -10.02
C MET A 188 -0.07 -3.80 -10.21
N VAL A 189 -0.07 -4.30 -11.44
CA VAL A 189 -0.60 -5.61 -11.82
C VAL A 189 0.53 -6.62 -11.87
N TYR A 190 0.45 -7.64 -11.02
CA TYR A 190 1.38 -8.77 -10.96
C TYR A 190 0.72 -10.02 -11.51
N LYS A 191 1.41 -10.71 -12.43
CA LYS A 191 1.07 -12.08 -12.83
C LYS A 191 1.99 -13.05 -12.11
N LEU A 192 1.43 -13.98 -11.35
CA LEU A 192 2.20 -14.99 -10.62
C LEU A 192 2.15 -16.34 -11.34
N LYS A 193 3.27 -17.07 -11.31
CA LYS A 193 3.36 -18.47 -11.72
C LYS A 193 2.81 -19.38 -10.61
N ALA A 194 2.63 -20.66 -10.94
CA ALA A 194 2.14 -21.66 -10.01
C ALA A 194 3.09 -21.89 -8.80
N ASP A 195 4.38 -21.56 -8.94
CA ASP A 195 5.37 -21.60 -7.87
C ASP A 195 5.44 -20.29 -7.06
N SER A 196 4.44 -19.42 -7.19
CA SER A 196 4.35 -18.06 -6.60
C SER A 196 5.34 -17.02 -7.13
N THR A 197 6.26 -17.36 -8.03
CA THR A 197 7.19 -16.39 -8.58
C THR A 197 6.50 -15.42 -9.54
N VAL A 198 6.97 -14.17 -9.59
CA VAL A 198 6.45 -13.15 -10.50
C VAL A 198 6.84 -13.50 -11.95
N ALA A 199 5.83 -13.65 -12.81
CA ALA A 199 5.99 -13.81 -14.25
C ALA A 199 6.13 -12.45 -14.95
N SER A 200 5.30 -11.48 -14.57
CA SER A 200 5.35 -10.11 -15.07
C SER A 200 4.77 -9.13 -14.05
N LYS A 201 5.20 -7.87 -14.19
CA LYS A 201 4.69 -6.71 -13.47
C LYS A 201 4.40 -5.61 -14.48
N GLU A 202 3.21 -5.01 -14.37
CA GLU A 202 2.77 -3.88 -15.18
C GLU A 202 2.24 -2.78 -14.26
N VAL A 203 2.56 -1.53 -14.57
CA VAL A 203 2.13 -0.37 -13.77
C VAL A 203 1.20 0.47 -14.63
N LEU A 204 -0.06 0.64 -14.18
CA LEU A 204 -1.13 1.26 -14.96
C LEU A 204 -1.25 2.75 -14.64
N GLY A 205 -0.17 3.50 -14.87
CA GLY A 205 -0.13 4.94 -14.63
C GLY A 205 1.29 5.47 -14.44
N ASP A 206 1.38 6.78 -14.16
CA ASP A 206 2.66 7.45 -13.94
C ASP A 206 3.11 7.34 -12.47
N MET A 207 4.32 6.83 -12.25
CA MET A 207 4.95 6.72 -10.93
C MET A 207 5.81 7.94 -10.57
N SER A 208 5.96 8.92 -11.47
CA SER A 208 6.79 10.11 -11.26
C SER A 208 6.35 10.93 -10.04
N GLY A 209 5.05 10.90 -9.72
CA GLY A 209 4.47 11.55 -8.55
C GLY A 209 4.68 10.83 -7.23
N ALA A 210 5.49 9.77 -7.13
CA ALA A 210 5.65 9.03 -5.88
C ALA A 210 6.47 9.80 -4.82
N HIS A 211 5.87 10.04 -3.64
CA HIS A 211 6.49 10.73 -2.49
C HIS A 211 6.28 9.99 -1.15
#